data_AF-A0A6I7XKT5-F1
#
_entry.id   AF-A0A6I7XKT5-F1
#
_cell.length_a   1.000
_cell.length_b   1.000
_cell.length_c   1.000
_cell.angle_alpha   90.00
_cell.angle_beta   90.00
_cell.angle_gamma   90.00
#
_symmetry.space_group_name_H-M   'P 1'
#
loop_
_entity.id
_entity.type
_entity.pdbx_description
1 polymer ?
#
loop_
_entity_poly.entity_id
_entity_poly.type
_entity_poly.pdbx_seq_one_letter_code
_entity_poly.pdbx_strand_id
1 'polypeptide(L)' 'MRDEQKNVTAWHVSNGIYTSLLHDKKTGFDTFLFERDVGGKKQVIVFRGRDIW' A
#
# COMPACT_ATOMS: atom_id res chain seq x y z
N MET A 1 1.56 -11.14 -18.46
CA MET A 1 2.65 -10.54 -17.67
C MET A 1 2.27 -10.68 -16.21
N ARG A 2 2.85 -11.68 -15.53
CA ARG A 2 2.77 -11.86 -14.08
C ARG A 2 4.13 -11.40 -13.55
N ASP A 3 4.33 -10.10 -13.50
CA ASP A 3 5.49 -9.59 -12.78
C ASP A 3 5.19 -9.75 -11.30
N GLU A 4 6.06 -10.50 -10.64
CA GLU A 4 5.97 -10.90 -9.25
C GLU A 4 5.72 -9.71 -8.33
N GLN A 5 4.48 -9.53 -7.89
CA GLN A 5 4.13 -8.70 -6.74
C GLN A 5 4.65 -9.42 -5.48
N LYS A 6 5.95 -9.28 -5.21
CA LYS A 6 6.60 -9.90 -4.05
C LYS A 6 6.54 -8.94 -2.86
N ASN A 7 5.68 -9.34 -1.92
CA ASN A 7 5.54 -8.87 -0.54
C ASN A 7 4.58 -7.70 -0.31
N VAL A 8 3.27 -8.00 -0.40
CA VAL A 8 2.23 -7.20 0.24
C VAL A 8 2.17 -7.61 1.71
N THR A 9 2.82 -6.85 2.59
CA THR A 9 2.60 -7.02 4.04
C THR A 9 1.41 -6.16 4.44
N ALA A 10 0.27 -6.80 4.73
CA ALA A 10 -0.93 -6.11 5.18
C ALA A 10 -0.93 -6.00 6.71
N TRP A 11 -0.79 -4.79 7.26
CA TRP A 11 -0.93 -4.58 8.70
C TRP A 11 -2.34 -4.06 9.01
N HIS A 12 -3.04 -4.77 9.90
CA HIS A 12 -4.31 -4.30 10.45
C HIS A 12 -4.02 -3.25 11.54
N VAL A 13 -4.25 -1.98 11.21
CA VAL A 13 -4.14 -0.87 12.16
C VAL A 13 -5.52 -0.63 12.74
N SER A 14 -5.61 -0.58 14.07
CA SER A 14 -6.87 -0.34 14.81
C SER A 14 -7.69 0.81 14.21
N ASN A 15 -9.03 0.72 14.32
CA ASN A 15 -10.05 1.60 13.70
C ASN A 15 -10.42 1.31 12.23
N GLY A 16 -10.24 0.06 11.78
CA GLY A 16 -10.65 -0.38 10.44
C GLY A 16 -9.78 0.20 9.33
N ILE A 17 -8.51 0.50 9.67
CA ILE A 17 -7.52 1.00 8.72
C ILE A 17 -6.63 -0.18 8.31
N TYR A 18 -6.67 -0.53 7.03
CA TYR A 18 -5.80 -1.54 6.44
C TYR A 18 -4.62 -0.83 5.80
N THR A 19 -3.41 -1.33 6.04
CA THR A 19 -2.21 -0.76 5.44
C THR A 19 -1.48 -1.82 4.65
N SER A 20 -1.02 -1.48 3.45
CA SER A 20 -0.22 -2.38 2.60
C SER A 20 1.01 -1.64 2.09
N LEU A 21 2.17 -2.29 2.20
CA LEU A 21 3.38 -1.87 1.49
C LEU A 21 3.46 -2.63 0.16
N LEU A 22 3.67 -1.88 -0.91
CA LEU A 22 3.84 -2.38 -2.27
C LEU A 22 5.21 -1.95 -2.76
N HIS A 23 6.12 -2.91 -2.90
CA HIS A 23 7.44 -2.67 -3.46
C HIS A 23 7.47 -3.05 -4.94
N ASP A 24 7.70 -2.07 -5.81
CA ASP A 24 7.91 -2.32 -7.24
C ASP A 24 9.41 -2.38 -7.56
N LYS A 25 9.92 -3.60 -7.73
CA LYS A 25 11.32 -3.86 -8.07
C LYS A 25 11.76 -3.28 -9.42
N LYS A 26 10.83 -3.11 -10.37
CA LYS A 26 11.15 -2.62 -11.71
C LYS A 26 11.40 -1.13 -11.70
N THR A 27 10.65 -0.41 -10.87
CA THR A 27 10.71 1.05 -10.83
C THR A 27 11.51 1.56 -9.62
N GLY A 28 11.77 0.72 -8.61
CA GLY A 28 12.48 1.10 -7.38
C GLY A 28 11.64 2.01 -6.49
N PHE A 29 10.30 1.86 -6.53
CA PHE A 29 9.41 2.67 -5.71
C PHE A 29 8.71 1.80 -4.67
N ASP A 30 8.67 2.33 -3.46
CA ASP A 30 7.80 1.87 -2.40
C ASP A 30 6.49 2.65 -2.42
N THR A 31 5.38 1.94 -2.31
CA THR A 31 4.05 2.53 -2.23
C THR A 31 3.37 2.08 -0.94
N PHE A 32 2.95 3.06 -0.13
CA PHE A 32 2.14 2.83 1.06
C PHE A 32 0.68 3.08 0.72
N LEU A 33 -0.15 2.05 0.92
CA LEU A 33 -1.58 2.08 0.72
C LEU A 33 -2.27 2.08 2.09
N PHE A 34 -3.19 3.01 2.32
CA PHE A 34 -4.06 3.05 3.49
C PHE A 34 -5.51 2.97 3.03
N GLU A 35 -6.27 2.00 3.54
CA GLU A 35 -7.69 1.86 3.26
C GLU A 35 -8.49 2.00 4.55
N ARG A 36 -9.61 2.71 4.50
CA ARG A 36 -10.56 2.78 5.61
C ARG A 36 -11.98 2.79 5.08
N ASP A 37 -12.88 2.08 5.76
CA ASP A 37 -14.32 2.25 5.55
C ASP A 37 -14.82 3.43 6.41
N VAL A 38 -15.42 4.42 5.75
CA VAL A 38 -16.07 5.57 6.39
C VAL A 38 -17.50 5.66 5.88
N GLY A 39 -18.45 5.19 6.69
CA GLY A 39 -19.88 5.27 6.36
C GLY A 39 -20.29 4.37 5.18
N GLY A 40 -19.70 3.18 5.06
CA GLY A 40 -19.95 2.23 3.96
C GLY A 40 -19.22 2.59 2.66
N LYS A 41 -18.33 3.58 2.69
CA LYS A 41 -17.50 4.00 1.57
C LYS A 41 -16.04 3.75 1.87
N LYS A 42 -15.35 3.09 0.95
CA LYS A 42 -13.89 2.92 1.03
C LYS A 42 -13.19 4.22 0.68
N GLN A 43 -12.38 4.72 1.60
CA GLN A 43 -11.40 5.76 1.36
C GLN A 43 -10.02 5.11 1.21
N VAL A 44 -9.26 5.55 0.21
CA VAL A 44 -7.95 5.00 -0.13
C VAL A 44 -6.97 6.15 -0.25
N ILE A 45 -5.86 6.07 0.48
CA ILE A 45 -4.74 7.02 0.42
C ILE A 45 -3.51 6.26 -0.04
N VAL A 46 -2.81 6.81 -1.03
CA VAL A 46 -1.61 6.19 -1.62
C VAL A 46 -0.46 7.18 -1.53
N PHE A 47 0.61 6.80 -0.82
CA PHE A 47 1.87 7.54 -0.82
C PHE A 47 2.89 6.76 -1.63
N ARG A 48 3.50 7.43 -2.61
CA ARG A 48 4.63 6.88 -3.36
C ARG A 48 5.93 7.45 -2.79
N GLY A 49 6.71 6.61 -2.12
CA GLY A 49 8.09 6.91 -1.76
C GLY A 49 8.96 6.80 -3.00
N ARG A 50 9.72 7.84 -3.31
CA ARG A 50 10.86 7.74 -4.23
C ARG A 50 12.04 7.30 -3.39
N ASP A 51 12.77 6.28 -3.84
CA ASP A 51 14.06 5.92 -3.23
C ASP A 51 14.93 7.18 -3.17
N ILE A 52 15.18 7.65 -1.94
CA ILE A 52 16.11 8.74 -1.65
C ILE A 52 17.40 8.04 -1.23
N TRP A 53 18.21 7.66 -2.22
CA TRP A 53 19.59 7.22 -1.99
C TRP A 53 20.47 8.41 -1.63
#